data_AF-A0A9Q1DGU1-F1
#
_entry.id   AF-A0A9Q1DGU1-F1
#
_cell.length_a   1.000
_cell.length_b   1.000
_cell.length_c   1.000
_cell.angle_alpha   90.00
_cell.angle_beta   90.00
_cell.angle_gamma   90.00
#
_symmetry.space_group_name_H-M   'P 1'
#
loop_
_entity.id
_entity.type
_entity.pdbx_description
1 polymer ?
#
loop_
_entity_poly.entity_id
_entity_poly.type
_entity_poly.pdbx_seq_one_letter_code
_entity_poly.pdbx_strand_id
1 'polypeptide(L)'
;MVVLKERFAQYDMIMRALRFKFKEEVLQHKYEQEVGSQAEERAKQEADRHRVLMAWNDAENLRLLKLREIRVLKEREEAEKEEAALAVLREKKMESFVKEKEQEILQLEEESKTFITMENLDQRIEEALDNPKNYNFAIDKGGRVVKQTMLQ
;
A
#
# COMPACT_ATOMS: atom_id res chain seq x y z
N MET A 1 59.37 69.15 -29.52
CA MET A 1 58.69 67.86 -29.82
C MET A 1 59.47 66.61 -29.40
N VAL A 2 60.80 66.65 -29.26
CA VAL A 2 61.64 65.47 -28.94
C VAL A 2 61.50 65.00 -27.48
N VAL A 3 61.55 65.93 -26.51
CA VAL A 3 61.44 65.62 -25.06
C VAL A 3 60.12 64.91 -24.69
N LEU A 4 59.02 65.27 -25.36
CA LEU A 4 57.72 64.65 -25.12
C LEU A 4 57.72 63.19 -25.59
N LYS A 5 58.29 62.92 -26.78
CA LYS A 5 58.41 61.56 -27.32
C LYS A 5 59.27 60.66 -26.42
N GLU A 6 60.36 61.19 -25.88
CA GLU A 6 61.24 60.46 -24.95
C GLU A 6 60.53 60.13 -23.63
N ARG A 7 59.79 61.07 -23.05
CA ARG A 7 59.01 60.83 -21.81
C ARG A 7 57.89 59.82 -22.02
N PHE A 8 57.18 59.87 -23.15
CA PHE A 8 56.17 58.86 -23.48
C PHE A 8 56.80 57.49 -23.68
N ALA A 9 57.96 57.40 -24.34
CA ALA A 9 58.68 56.14 -24.49
C ALA A 9 59.11 55.54 -23.14
N GLN A 10 59.58 56.37 -22.20
CA GLN A 10 59.92 55.95 -20.84
C GLN A 10 58.68 55.49 -20.06
N TYR A 11 57.58 56.23 -20.13
CA TYR A 11 56.32 55.87 -19.49
C TYR A 11 55.77 54.55 -20.04
N ASP A 12 55.75 54.37 -21.36
CA ASP A 12 55.29 53.14 -22.00
C ASP A 12 56.17 51.94 -21.62
N MET A 13 57.48 52.15 -21.49
CA MET A 13 58.40 51.11 -21.03
C MET A 13 58.08 50.68 -19.59
N ILE A 14 57.88 51.64 -18.69
CA ILE A 14 57.53 51.36 -17.28
C ILE A 14 56.15 50.69 -17.18
N MET A 15 55.15 51.20 -17.90
CA MET A 15 53.80 50.64 -17.90
C MET A 15 53.74 49.24 -18.50
N ARG A 16 54.55 48.95 -19.53
CA ARG A 16 54.69 47.59 -20.06
C ARG A 16 55.32 46.67 -19.02
N ALA A 17 56.39 47.09 -18.35
CA ALA A 17 57.02 46.29 -17.30
C ALA A 17 56.07 45.97 -16.13
N LEU A 18 55.31 46.96 -15.66
CA LEU A 18 54.28 46.77 -14.63
C LEU A 18 53.19 45.80 -15.10
N ARG A 19 52.70 45.94 -16.34
CA ARG A 19 51.72 45.01 -16.91
C ARG A 19 52.24 43.58 -16.98
N PHE A 20 53.51 43.38 -17.34
CA PHE A 20 54.11 42.06 -17.34
C PHE A 20 54.16 41.46 -15.93
N LYS A 21 54.54 42.24 -14.92
CA LYS A 21 54.53 41.77 -13.52
C LYS A 21 53.16 41.36 -13.02
N PHE A 22 52.12 42.18 -13.24
CA PHE A 22 50.77 41.80 -12.86
C PHE A 22 50.25 40.58 -13.63
N LYS A 23 50.66 40.40 -14.89
CA LYS A 23 50.29 39.21 -15.66
C LYS A 23 50.94 37.95 -15.09
N GLU A 24 52.20 38.03 -14.67
CA GLU A 24 52.90 36.93 -13.99
C GLU A 24 52.23 36.57 -12.66
N GLU A 25 51.91 37.55 -11.83
CA GLU A 25 51.22 37.34 -10.54
C GLU A 25 49.85 36.67 -10.72
N VAL A 26 49.05 37.14 -11.69
CA VAL A 26 47.75 36.52 -11.99
C VAL A 26 47.91 35.07 -12.47
N LEU A 27 48.94 34.77 -13.27
CA LEU A 27 49.20 33.41 -13.72
C LEU A 27 49.67 32.51 -12.57
N GLN A 28 50.52 33.02 -11.68
CA GLN A 28 50.97 32.30 -10.49
C GLN A 28 49.80 31.99 -9.55
N HIS A 29 48.93 32.96 -9.26
CA HIS A 29 47.76 32.72 -8.44
C HIS A 29 46.78 31.71 -9.03
N LYS A 30 46.58 31.72 -10.36
CA LYS A 30 45.77 30.68 -11.03
C LYS A 30 46.40 29.31 -10.88
N TYR A 31 47.71 29.20 -11.10
CA TYR A 31 48.43 27.94 -10.96
C TYR A 31 48.43 27.42 -9.52
N GLU A 32 48.57 28.29 -8.52
CA GLU A 32 48.50 27.94 -7.10
C GLU A 32 47.09 27.47 -6.69
N GLN A 33 46.03 28.05 -7.28
CA GLN A 33 44.66 27.63 -7.03
C GLN A 33 44.34 26.27 -7.66
N GLU A 34 44.85 26.01 -8.87
CA GLU A 34 44.54 24.78 -9.62
C GLU A 34 45.48 23.61 -9.28
N VAL A 35 46.76 23.89 -9.04
CA VAL A 35 47.84 22.89 -8.94
C VAL A 35 48.77 23.16 -7.76
N GLY A 36 48.47 24.14 -6.90
CA GLY A 36 49.27 24.41 -5.72
C GLY A 36 49.18 23.28 -4.69
N SER A 37 50.26 23.09 -3.91
CA SER A 37 50.33 22.09 -2.82
C SER A 37 49.13 22.19 -1.86
N GLN A 38 48.67 23.41 -1.58
CA GLN A 38 47.51 23.64 -0.70
C GLN A 38 46.19 23.21 -1.34
N ALA A 39 46.04 23.33 -2.65
CA ALA A 39 44.85 22.89 -3.37
C ALA A 39 44.77 21.35 -3.37
N GLU A 40 45.89 20.67 -3.62
CA GLU A 40 45.97 19.21 -3.58
C GLU A 40 45.70 18.65 -2.17
N GLU A 41 46.25 19.29 -1.12
CA GLU A 41 45.97 18.91 0.27
C GLU A 41 44.50 19.08 0.64
N ARG A 42 43.86 20.18 0.22
CA ARG A 42 42.41 20.39 0.44
C ARG A 42 41.59 19.33 -0.28
N ALA A 43 41.91 19.03 -1.55
CA ALA A 43 41.22 18.01 -2.31
C ALA A 43 41.34 16.62 -1.66
N LYS A 44 42.52 16.27 -1.13
CA LYS A 44 42.73 15.04 -0.34
C LYS A 44 41.88 15.02 0.93
N GLN A 45 41.89 16.11 1.70
CA GLN A 45 41.09 16.22 2.92
C GLN A 45 39.59 16.13 2.63
N GLU A 46 39.10 16.73 1.55
CA GLU A 46 37.70 16.65 1.13
C GLU A 46 37.32 15.22 0.70
N ALA A 47 38.18 14.55 -0.07
CA ALA A 47 37.97 13.16 -0.46
C ALA A 47 37.94 12.22 0.76
N ASP A 48 38.83 12.42 1.73
CA ASP A 48 38.85 11.61 2.96
C ASP A 48 37.64 11.90 3.85
N ARG A 49 37.22 13.15 4.00
CA ARG A 49 35.96 13.51 4.68
C ARG A 49 34.76 12.85 4.01
N HIS A 50 34.71 12.90 2.68
CA HIS A 50 33.65 12.26 1.92
C HIS A 50 33.61 10.75 2.19
N ARG A 51 34.76 10.07 2.16
CA ARG A 51 34.85 8.63 2.47
C ARG A 51 34.33 8.31 3.87
N VAL A 52 34.69 9.10 4.88
CA VAL A 52 34.23 8.90 6.26
C VAL A 52 32.71 9.08 6.36
N LEU A 53 32.15 10.11 5.70
CA LEU A 53 30.72 10.35 5.70
C LEU A 53 29.95 9.24 4.98
N MET A 54 30.47 8.73 3.86
CA MET A 54 29.88 7.60 3.15
C MET A 54 29.88 6.33 4.03
N ALA A 55 31.01 6.02 4.67
CA ALA A 55 31.09 4.88 5.58
C ALA A 55 30.12 4.99 6.77
N TRP A 56 29.93 6.20 7.29
CA TRP A 56 28.93 6.45 8.34
C TRP A 56 27.50 6.26 7.83
N ASN A 57 27.19 6.74 6.62
CA ASN A 57 25.89 6.54 5.99
C ASN A 57 25.59 5.05 5.79
N ASP A 58 26.57 4.29 5.30
CA ASP A 58 26.43 2.84 5.11
C ASP A 58 26.19 2.11 6.44
N ALA A 59 26.90 2.49 7.51
CA ALA A 59 26.69 1.92 8.84
C ALA A 59 25.28 2.20 9.38
N GLU A 60 24.77 3.42 9.18
CA GLU A 60 23.41 3.78 9.60
C GLU A 60 22.35 3.08 8.75
N ASN A 61 22.56 2.95 7.44
CA ASN A 61 21.69 2.18 6.55
C ASN A 61 21.61 0.71 6.99
N LEU A 62 22.73 0.09 7.37
CA LEU A 62 22.75 -1.27 7.90
C LEU A 62 21.98 -1.38 9.23
N ARG A 63 22.09 -0.38 10.11
CA ARG A 63 21.32 -0.34 11.37
C ARG A 63 19.81 -0.28 11.08
N LEU A 64 19.40 0.58 10.15
CA LEU A 64 18.01 0.73 9.75
C LEU A 64 17.47 -0.52 9.02
N LEU A 65 18.29 -1.19 8.22
CA LEU A 65 17.92 -2.45 7.56
C LEU A 65 17.54 -3.52 8.58
N LYS A 66 18.36 -3.72 9.62
CA LYS A 66 18.07 -4.69 10.70
C LYS A 66 16.76 -4.37 11.41
N LEU A 67 16.49 -3.09 11.69
CA LEU A 67 15.22 -2.66 12.30
C LEU A 67 14.03 -2.91 11.37
N ARG A 68 14.21 -2.74 10.06
CA ARG A 68 13.18 -3.02 9.06
C ARG A 68 12.90 -4.52 8.97
N GLU A 69 13.93 -5.36 8.98
CA GLU A 69 13.77 -6.82 8.96
C GLU A 69 12.96 -7.31 10.17
N ILE A 70 13.28 -6.83 11.38
CA ILE A 70 12.52 -7.17 12.59
C ILE A 70 11.04 -6.75 12.45
N ARG A 71 10.79 -5.54 11.92
CA ARG A 71 9.42 -5.06 11.71
C ARG A 71 8.66 -5.92 10.70
N VAL A 72 9.27 -6.24 9.56
CA VAL A 72 8.67 -7.05 8.50
C VAL A 72 8.37 -8.46 9.00
N LEU A 73 9.27 -9.06 9.79
CA LEU A 73 9.02 -10.37 10.40
C LEU A 73 7.80 -10.32 11.33
N LYS A 74 7.69 -9.28 12.16
CA LYS A 74 6.55 -9.10 13.05
C LYS A 74 5.24 -8.89 12.28
N GLU A 75 5.25 -8.02 11.27
CA GLU A 75 4.09 -7.79 10.40
C GLU A 75 3.65 -9.07 9.67
N ARG A 76 4.62 -9.90 9.24
CA ARG A 76 4.33 -11.19 8.62
C ARG A 76 3.70 -12.17 9.61
N GLU A 77 4.24 -12.28 10.82
CA GLU A 77 3.65 -13.13 11.87
C GLU A 77 2.23 -12.69 12.25
N GLU A 78 1.97 -11.39 12.29
CA GLU A 78 0.64 -10.83 12.55
C GLU A 78 -0.31 -11.15 11.38
N ALA A 79 0.11 -10.95 10.14
CA ALA A 79 -0.67 -11.29 8.95
C ALA A 79 -1.00 -12.79 8.87
N GLU A 80 -0.04 -13.67 9.17
CA GLU A 80 -0.26 -15.13 9.19
C GLU A 80 -1.29 -15.53 10.28
N LYS A 81 -1.27 -14.87 11.45
CA LYS A 81 -2.28 -15.09 12.51
C LYS A 81 -3.66 -14.61 12.09
N GLU A 82 -3.76 -13.44 11.46
CA GLU A 82 -5.02 -12.91 10.95
C GLU A 82 -5.61 -13.80 9.86
N GLU A 83 -4.78 -14.27 8.92
CA GLU A 83 -5.21 -15.19 7.87
C GLU A 83 -5.72 -16.51 8.43
N ALA A 84 -5.01 -17.09 9.41
CA ALA A 84 -5.45 -18.29 10.11
C ALA A 84 -6.79 -18.08 10.84
N ALA A 85 -6.96 -16.95 11.53
CA ALA A 85 -8.21 -16.61 12.21
C ALA A 85 -9.38 -16.44 11.21
N LEU A 86 -9.14 -15.79 10.07
CA LEU A 86 -10.12 -15.64 9.00
C LEU A 86 -10.47 -16.99 8.35
N ALA A 87 -9.49 -17.90 8.19
CA ALA A 87 -9.73 -19.25 7.68
C ALA A 87 -10.67 -20.02 8.61
N VAL A 88 -10.40 -20.04 9.91
CA VAL A 88 -11.26 -20.70 10.92
C VAL A 88 -12.68 -20.10 10.92
N LEU A 89 -12.79 -18.77 10.80
CA LEU A 89 -14.10 -18.11 10.76
C LEU A 89 -14.88 -18.45 9.48
N ARG A 90 -14.20 -18.55 8.33
CA ARG A 90 -14.81 -19.01 7.07
C ARG A 90 -15.28 -20.45 7.16
N GLU A 91 -14.47 -21.33 7.74
CA GLU A 91 -14.83 -22.74 7.95
C GLU A 91 -16.08 -22.87 8.82
N LYS A 92 -16.14 -22.18 9.97
CA LYS A 92 -17.33 -22.17 10.83
C LYS A 92 -18.58 -21.66 10.13
N LYS A 93 -18.46 -20.60 9.32
CA LYS A 93 -19.58 -20.09 8.53
C LYS A 93 -20.05 -21.08 7.47
N MET A 94 -19.10 -21.74 6.81
CA MET A 94 -19.41 -22.77 5.82
C MET A 94 -20.11 -23.96 6.49
N GLU A 95 -19.60 -24.44 7.63
CA GLU A 95 -20.24 -25.51 8.39
C GLU A 95 -21.68 -25.16 8.81
N SER A 96 -21.92 -23.94 9.30
CA SER A 96 -23.29 -23.51 9.63
C SER A 96 -24.19 -23.45 8.41
N PHE A 97 -23.67 -22.98 7.27
CA PHE A 97 -24.43 -22.90 6.03
C PHE A 97 -24.77 -24.29 5.47
N VAL A 98 -23.80 -25.22 5.50
CA VAL A 98 -24.03 -26.61 5.09
C VAL A 98 -25.10 -27.26 5.97
N LYS A 99 -25.05 -27.08 7.29
CA LYS A 99 -26.07 -27.61 8.21
C LYS A 99 -27.46 -27.05 7.94
N GLU A 100 -27.57 -25.75 7.67
CA GLU A 100 -28.85 -25.11 7.30
C GLU A 100 -29.41 -25.71 6.00
N LYS A 101 -28.55 -25.89 4.98
CA LYS A 101 -28.95 -26.53 3.72
C LYS A 101 -29.31 -28.00 3.87
N GLU A 102 -28.61 -28.74 4.72
CA GLU A 102 -28.99 -30.11 5.05
C GLU A 102 -30.39 -30.17 5.69
N GLN A 103 -30.71 -29.24 6.60
CA GLN A 103 -32.05 -29.14 7.18
C GLN A 103 -33.13 -28.79 6.15
N GLU A 104 -32.85 -27.85 5.25
CA GLU A 104 -33.77 -27.52 4.14
C GLU A 104 -34.03 -28.75 3.24
N ILE A 105 -32.98 -29.52 2.92
CA ILE A 105 -33.12 -30.73 2.09
C ILE A 105 -33.98 -31.77 2.80
N LEU A 106 -33.76 -32.00 4.11
CA LEU A 106 -34.57 -32.93 4.89
C LEU A 106 -36.05 -32.51 4.96
N GLN A 107 -36.32 -31.22 5.16
CA GLN A 107 -37.70 -30.70 5.12
C GLN A 107 -38.34 -30.92 3.75
N LEU A 108 -37.62 -30.64 2.66
CA LEU A 108 -38.11 -30.88 1.30
C LEU A 108 -38.32 -32.37 1.02
N GLU A 109 -37.49 -33.26 1.57
CA GLU A 109 -37.68 -34.71 1.45
C GLU A 109 -38.98 -35.15 2.13
N GLU A 110 -39.27 -34.63 3.32
CA GLU A 110 -40.53 -34.88 4.03
C GLU A 110 -41.74 -34.32 3.28
N GLU A 111 -41.66 -33.08 2.80
CA GLU A 111 -42.72 -32.45 2.01
C GLU A 111 -42.96 -33.18 0.67
N SER A 112 -41.89 -33.69 0.05
CA SER A 112 -41.97 -34.39 -1.23
C SER A 112 -42.83 -35.65 -1.19
N LYS A 113 -42.89 -36.32 -0.03
CA LYS A 113 -43.78 -37.48 0.19
C LYS A 113 -45.25 -37.10 0.10
N THR A 114 -45.57 -35.83 0.31
CA THR A 114 -46.94 -35.30 0.25
C THR A 114 -47.32 -34.85 -1.17
N PHE A 115 -46.40 -34.86 -2.14
CA PHE A 115 -46.67 -34.43 -3.50
C PHE A 115 -47.62 -35.36 -4.24
N ILE A 116 -48.33 -34.78 -5.20
CA ILE A 116 -49.27 -35.50 -6.05
C ILE A 116 -48.47 -36.14 -7.19
N THR A 117 -48.52 -37.45 -7.28
CA THR A 117 -47.94 -38.29 -8.33
C THR A 117 -49.06 -38.86 -9.21
N MET A 118 -48.72 -39.42 -10.37
CA MET A 118 -49.73 -40.01 -11.27
C MET A 118 -50.54 -41.14 -10.61
N GLU A 119 -49.98 -41.80 -9.60
CA GLU A 119 -50.62 -42.92 -8.90
C GLU A 119 -51.59 -42.47 -7.80
N ASN A 120 -51.34 -41.32 -7.15
CA ASN A 120 -52.17 -40.82 -6.05
C ASN A 120 -53.14 -39.69 -6.47
N LEU A 121 -53.20 -39.40 -7.78
CA LEU A 121 -53.93 -38.27 -8.36
C LEU A 121 -55.44 -38.33 -8.06
N ASP A 122 -56.09 -39.43 -8.41
CA ASP A 122 -57.55 -39.58 -8.27
C ASP A 122 -57.99 -39.51 -6.81
N GLN A 123 -57.22 -40.15 -5.91
CA GLN A 123 -57.48 -40.13 -4.46
C GLN A 123 -57.36 -38.73 -3.87
N ARG A 124 -56.38 -37.93 -4.30
CA ARG A 124 -56.20 -36.55 -3.82
C ARG A 124 -57.26 -35.59 -4.37
N ILE A 125 -57.82 -35.86 -5.55
CA ILE A 125 -58.94 -35.09 -6.11
C ILE A 125 -60.20 -35.27 -5.26
N GLU A 126 -60.55 -36.51 -4.91
CA GLU A 126 -61.70 -36.79 -4.04
C GLU A 126 -61.51 -36.15 -2.65
N GLU A 127 -60.35 -36.33 -2.02
CA GLU A 127 -60.06 -35.75 -0.70
C GLU A 127 -60.13 -34.22 -0.67
N ALA A 128 -59.74 -33.56 -1.76
CA ALA A 128 -59.83 -32.10 -1.89
C ALA A 128 -61.27 -31.60 -2.11
N LEU A 129 -62.13 -32.39 -2.76
CA LEU A 129 -63.55 -32.08 -2.93
C LEU A 129 -64.32 -32.26 -1.61
N ASP A 130 -63.98 -33.29 -0.84
CA ASP A 130 -64.60 -33.58 0.46
C ASP A 130 -64.17 -32.62 1.57
N ASN A 131 -62.96 -32.04 1.48
CA ASN A 131 -62.42 -31.12 2.50
C ASN A 131 -62.04 -29.75 1.92
N PRO A 132 -63.01 -28.86 1.67
CA PRO A 132 -62.73 -27.48 1.25
C PRO A 132 -61.92 -26.75 2.32
N LYS A 133 -60.79 -26.11 1.96
CA LYS A 133 -59.99 -25.27 2.88
C LYS A 133 -60.25 -23.79 2.63
N ASN A 134 -60.43 -23.02 3.72
CA ASN A 134 -60.68 -21.58 3.68
C ASN A 134 -59.52 -20.83 4.33
N TYR A 135 -58.85 -19.98 3.54
CA TYR A 135 -57.74 -19.14 3.99
C TYR A 135 -58.18 -17.74 4.42
N ASN A 136 -59.49 -17.47 4.51
CA ASN A 136 -60.00 -16.17 4.95
C ASN A 136 -59.79 -15.99 6.45
N PHE A 137 -58.99 -14.98 6.81
CA PHE A 137 -58.83 -14.55 8.18
C PHE A 137 -58.91 -13.02 8.28
N ALA A 138 -59.50 -12.52 9.36
CA ALA A 138 -59.57 -11.09 9.65
C ALA A 138 -58.49 -10.67 10.66
N ILE A 139 -57.89 -9.49 10.47
CA ILE A 139 -56.87 -8.91 11.35
C ILE A 139 -57.43 -7.64 12.01
N ASP A 140 -57.17 -7.43 13.30
CA ASP A 140 -57.52 -6.19 14.01
C ASP A 140 -56.52 -5.05 13.74
N LYS A 141 -56.85 -3.84 14.22
CA LYS A 141 -55.95 -2.66 14.13
C LYS A 141 -54.64 -2.84 14.93
N GLY A 142 -54.53 -3.87 15.77
CA GLY A 142 -53.35 -4.23 16.54
C GLY A 142 -52.53 -5.39 15.94
N GLY A 143 -52.88 -5.85 14.73
CA GLY A 143 -52.18 -6.93 14.03
C GLY A 143 -52.53 -8.36 14.51
N ARG A 144 -53.53 -8.54 15.37
CA ARG A 144 -53.98 -9.87 15.83
C ARG A 144 -55.02 -10.45 14.88
N VAL A 145 -54.91 -11.75 14.61
CA VAL A 145 -55.89 -12.50 13.81
C VAL A 145 -57.10 -12.83 14.67
N VAL A 146 -58.30 -12.38 14.29
CA VAL A 146 -59.50 -12.39 15.16
C VAL A 146 -60.55 -13.42 14.76
N LYS A 147 -60.63 -13.82 13.48
CA LYS A 147 -61.57 -14.86 13.02
C LYS A 147 -60.99 -15.65 11.87
N GLN A 148 -60.77 -16.94 12.07
CA GLN A 148 -60.72 -17.93 10.99
C GLN A 148 -62.15 -18.41 10.77
N THR A 149 -62.67 -18.25 9.56
CA THR A 149 -64.01 -18.75 9.23
C THR A 149 -63.97 -20.28 9.23
N MET A 150 -64.57 -20.92 10.24
CA MET A 150 -64.74 -22.37 10.28
C MET A 150 -65.63 -22.80 9.11
N LEU A 151 -65.17 -23.78 8.33
CA LEU A 151 -66.00 -24.47 7.35
C LEU A 151 -66.91 -25.46 8.10
N GLN A 152 -68.19 -25.47 7.73
CA GLN A 152 -69.11 -26.59 7.99
C GLN A 152 -68.92 -27.64 6.91
#